data_AF-A0A7S2JL46-F1
#
_entry.id   AF-A0A7S2JL46-F1
#
_cell.length_a   1.000
_cell.length_b   1.000
_cell.length_c   1.000
_cell.angle_alpha   90.00
_cell.angle_beta   90.00
_cell.angle_gamma   90.00
#
_symmetry.space_group_name_H-M   'P 1'
#
loop_
_entity.id
_entity.type
_entity.pdbx_description
1 polymer ?
#
loop_
_entity_poly.entity_id
_entity_poly.type
_entity_poly.pdbx_seq_one_letter_code
_entity_poly.pdbx_strand_id
1 'polypeptide(L)'
;MSSAFAIAVGVRQSAQTLKAAETLASRTCTISKPFFASSKQVSVKNIYQPRETKQFYVASQFRSVVSGVPPAGSPYGPPQNSSPDAQVAQAITQARVVPDVLEPFQPTTFLHVSYAGDLKVNYGNVMTPTNVHTRPQVRWNAEPDSWYTLALTDPDAPSRHMPRFREWQHWLVGNIPGDDLSQGQTLAEYVGSGPPKGTGQHRYVFVLYKQPGKIDFDEPIKPRSGDGRPNFRVRQFAQKYNLSAPIACNF
;
A
#
# COMPACT_ATOMS: atom_id res chain seq x y z
N MET A 1 56.70 -46.86 -9.08
CA MET A 1 56.82 -47.80 -10.21
C MET A 1 55.39 -48.13 -10.64
N SER A 2 54.92 -47.56 -11.77
CA SER A 2 54.57 -48.26 -13.02
C SER A 2 53.47 -49.34 -12.83
N SER A 3 52.36 -49.43 -13.55
CA SER A 3 51.95 -48.95 -14.88
C SER A 3 50.41 -49.11 -15.01
N ALA A 4 49.83 -48.45 -16.01
CA ALA A 4 48.41 -48.42 -16.37
C ALA A 4 47.93 -49.65 -17.16
N PHE A 5 46.60 -49.86 -17.25
CA PHE A 5 45.93 -50.18 -18.52
C PHE A 5 44.41 -49.93 -18.43
N ALA A 6 43.86 -49.26 -19.44
CA ALA A 6 42.45 -48.94 -19.62
C ALA A 6 41.83 -49.85 -20.70
N ILE A 7 40.53 -50.17 -20.60
CA ILE A 7 39.70 -50.59 -21.75
C ILE A 7 38.33 -49.92 -21.62
N ALA A 8 38.01 -49.12 -22.63
CA ALA A 8 36.68 -48.58 -22.91
C ALA A 8 36.01 -49.44 -23.98
N VAL A 9 34.71 -49.73 -23.83
CA VAL A 9 33.84 -50.10 -24.96
C VAL A 9 32.50 -49.39 -24.74
N GLY A 10 32.12 -48.56 -25.69
CA GLY A 10 30.76 -48.06 -25.83
C GLY A 10 30.30 -48.29 -27.25
N VAL A 11 29.04 -48.70 -27.46
CA VAL A 11 28.33 -48.60 -28.75
C VAL A 11 26.80 -48.48 -28.52
N ARG A 12 26.31 -47.28 -28.85
CA ARG A 12 25.13 -46.87 -29.68
C ARG A 12 23.70 -47.43 -29.45
N GLN A 13 22.82 -46.45 -29.19
CA GLN A 13 21.55 -46.06 -29.88
C GLN A 13 20.66 -47.12 -30.54
N SER A 14 19.35 -47.04 -30.26
CA SER A 14 18.35 -46.92 -31.33
C SER A 14 17.06 -46.24 -30.83
N ALA A 15 16.49 -45.42 -31.70
CA ALA A 15 15.22 -44.74 -31.57
C ALA A 15 14.26 -45.24 -32.67
N GLN A 16 12.97 -45.00 -32.44
CA GLN A 16 11.86 -45.00 -33.41
C GLN A 16 11.23 -46.35 -33.79
N THR A 17 9.93 -46.48 -33.49
CA THR A 17 8.92 -46.89 -34.50
C THR A 17 7.52 -46.41 -34.10
N LEU A 18 6.86 -45.73 -35.05
CA LEU A 18 5.47 -45.23 -35.06
C LEU A 18 4.71 -45.95 -36.18
N LYS A 19 3.36 -45.95 -36.09
CA LYS A 19 2.31 -46.39 -37.07
C LYS A 19 1.95 -47.88 -37.00
N ALA A 20 0.69 -48.33 -37.15
CA ALA A 20 -0.53 -47.80 -37.78
C ALA A 20 -1.80 -48.42 -37.12
N ALA A 21 -2.96 -47.72 -37.07
CA ALA A 21 -4.17 -47.86 -37.93
C ALA A 21 -4.91 -49.22 -37.78
N GLU A 22 -6.24 -49.39 -37.83
CA GLU A 22 -7.47 -48.59 -37.94
C GLU A 22 -8.67 -49.59 -37.83
N THR A 23 -9.89 -49.06 -37.65
CA THR A 23 -11.21 -49.64 -38.04
C THR A 23 -11.91 -50.67 -37.14
N LEU A 24 -13.02 -50.24 -36.51
CA LEU A 24 -14.37 -50.79 -36.76
C LEU A 24 -15.48 -49.87 -36.22
N ALA A 25 -16.33 -49.45 -37.15
CA ALA A 25 -17.60 -48.73 -36.96
C ALA A 25 -18.63 -49.64 -36.24
N SER A 26 -19.83 -49.28 -35.81
CA SER A 26 -20.82 -48.27 -36.20
C SER A 26 -21.97 -48.45 -35.19
N ARG A 27 -22.54 -47.39 -34.61
CA ARG A 27 -24.00 -47.30 -34.32
C ARG A 27 -24.43 -45.84 -34.31
N THR A 28 -25.35 -45.54 -35.20
CA THR A 28 -25.98 -44.26 -35.50
C THR A 28 -27.00 -43.85 -34.44
N CYS A 29 -27.02 -42.57 -34.07
CA CYS A 29 -28.21 -41.89 -33.58
C CYS A 29 -28.15 -40.41 -33.99
N THR A 30 -28.86 -40.08 -35.06
CA THR A 30 -29.14 -38.71 -35.49
C THR A 30 -30.27 -38.15 -34.62
N ILE A 31 -30.19 -36.88 -34.20
CA ILE A 31 -31.27 -35.88 -34.26
C ILE A 31 -30.81 -34.55 -33.61
N SER A 32 -31.04 -33.46 -34.37
CA SER A 32 -31.13 -32.03 -34.02
C SER A 32 -29.92 -31.24 -33.46
N LYS A 33 -29.34 -30.39 -34.33
CA LYS A 33 -28.90 -29.01 -34.01
C LYS A 33 -30.15 -28.14 -33.70
N PRO A 34 -30.08 -26.89 -33.14
CA PRO A 34 -28.92 -25.99 -33.07
C PRO A 34 -28.78 -25.19 -31.74
N PHE A 35 -27.63 -24.56 -31.48
CA PHE A 35 -27.54 -23.11 -31.21
C PHE A 35 -26.07 -22.68 -31.10
N PHE A 36 -25.63 -21.81 -32.02
CA PHE A 36 -24.34 -21.14 -31.95
C PHE A 36 -24.48 -19.94 -31.00
N ALA A 37 -23.93 -20.02 -29.79
CA ALA A 37 -23.78 -18.86 -28.92
C ALA A 37 -22.42 -18.22 -29.18
N SER A 38 -22.44 -17.07 -29.86
CA SER A 38 -21.31 -16.18 -30.08
C SER A 38 -20.77 -15.67 -28.73
N SER A 39 -19.51 -15.98 -28.43
CA SER A 39 -18.77 -15.41 -27.31
C SER A 39 -18.38 -13.97 -27.64
N LYS A 40 -19.19 -13.00 -27.23
CA LYS A 40 -18.77 -11.59 -27.21
C LYS A 40 -17.78 -11.39 -26.06
N GLN A 41 -16.52 -11.12 -26.40
CA GLN A 41 -15.55 -10.50 -25.51
C GLN A 41 -16.12 -9.16 -25.05
N VAL A 42 -16.44 -9.03 -23.76
CA VAL A 42 -16.78 -7.74 -23.15
C VAL A 42 -15.48 -7.09 -22.68
N SER A 43 -14.91 -6.27 -23.54
CA SER A 43 -13.86 -5.31 -23.20
C SER A 43 -14.50 -4.19 -22.38
N VAL A 44 -14.32 -4.18 -21.07
CA VAL A 44 -14.73 -3.04 -20.23
C VAL A 44 -13.67 -1.95 -20.37
N LYS A 45 -13.78 -1.21 -21.48
CA LYS A 45 -13.08 0.07 -21.68
C LYS A 45 -13.80 1.15 -20.86
N ASN A 46 -13.00 1.91 -20.12
CA ASN A 46 -13.13 3.36 -19.95
C ASN A 46 -14.41 3.88 -19.25
N ILE A 47 -14.32 4.13 -17.94
CA ILE A 47 -15.23 5.07 -17.27
C ILE A 47 -14.38 6.22 -16.71
N TYR A 48 -13.97 7.11 -17.61
CA TYR A 48 -13.59 8.48 -17.28
C TYR A 48 -14.30 9.42 -18.24
N GLN A 49 -15.27 10.17 -17.72
CA GLN A 49 -15.81 11.37 -18.36
C GLN A 49 -15.97 12.43 -17.27
N PRO A 50 -15.23 13.57 -17.34
CA PRO A 50 -15.57 14.73 -16.54
C PRO A 50 -16.79 15.42 -17.18
N ARG A 51 -17.92 15.46 -16.46
CA ARG A 51 -19.04 16.34 -16.82
C ARG A 51 -18.91 17.63 -16.02
N GLU A 52 -18.84 18.73 -16.75
CA GLU A 52 -18.96 20.09 -16.22
C GLU A 52 -20.27 20.23 -15.46
N THR A 53 -20.20 20.63 -14.20
CA THR A 53 -21.36 21.16 -13.47
C THR A 53 -21.02 22.55 -12.96
N LYS A 54 -21.62 23.55 -13.62
CA LYS A 54 -21.69 24.93 -13.14
C LYS A 54 -22.37 24.93 -11.77
N GLN A 55 -21.67 25.41 -10.74
CA GLN A 55 -22.24 25.59 -9.42
C GLN A 55 -22.26 27.08 -9.08
N PHE A 56 -23.46 27.56 -8.74
CA PHE A 56 -23.78 28.94 -8.43
C PHE A 56 -23.03 29.40 -7.19
N TYR A 57 -22.33 30.54 -7.34
CA TYR A 57 -21.67 31.26 -6.27
C TYR A 57 -22.72 32.13 -5.55
N VAL A 58 -22.92 31.92 -4.25
CA VAL A 58 -23.63 32.87 -3.40
C VAL A 58 -22.62 33.41 -2.40
N ALA A 59 -22.15 34.62 -2.65
CA ALA A 59 -21.27 35.36 -1.74
C ALA A 59 -22.10 35.79 -0.52
N SER A 60 -21.70 35.34 0.67
CA SER A 60 -22.15 35.91 1.94
C SER A 60 -20.95 36.50 2.68
N GLN A 61 -21.19 37.66 3.26
CA GLN A 61 -20.21 38.72 3.49
C GLN A 61 -19.21 38.46 4.62
N PHE A 62 -18.05 39.09 4.46
CA PHE A 62 -16.98 39.25 5.44
C PHE A 62 -17.47 39.78 6.80
N ARG A 63 -16.98 39.18 7.88
CA ARG A 63 -16.64 39.92 9.10
C ARG A 63 -15.36 39.36 9.72
N SER A 64 -14.47 40.29 10.03
CA SER A 64 -13.13 40.14 10.60
C SER A 64 -13.18 39.97 12.13
N VAL A 65 -12.08 39.44 12.70
CA VAL A 65 -11.69 39.35 14.12
C VAL A 65 -12.49 38.28 14.88
N VAL A 66 -11.91 37.25 15.50
CA VAL A 66 -10.97 37.28 16.64
C VAL A 66 -10.12 36.01 16.69
N SER A 67 -8.86 36.14 17.10
CA SER A 67 -8.02 35.05 17.62
C SER A 67 -8.70 34.33 18.78
N GLY A 68 -9.44 33.26 18.50
CA GLY A 68 -10.05 32.41 19.52
C GLY A 68 -9.09 31.29 19.90
N VAL A 69 -8.42 31.43 21.04
CA VAL A 69 -7.88 30.28 21.77
C VAL A 69 -9.07 29.36 22.09
N PRO A 70 -9.06 28.07 21.71
CA PRO A 70 -10.16 27.18 22.03
C PRO A 70 -10.23 26.95 23.56
N PRO A 71 -11.44 26.80 24.12
CA PRO A 71 -11.63 26.64 25.56
C PRO A 71 -10.95 25.37 26.07
N ALA A 72 -10.16 25.52 27.14
CA ALA A 72 -9.55 24.41 27.87
C ALA A 72 -10.66 23.52 28.46
N GLY A 73 -10.64 22.22 28.16
CA GLY A 73 -11.49 21.22 28.82
C GLY A 73 -12.46 20.43 27.94
N SER A 74 -12.18 20.21 26.65
CA SER A 74 -12.86 19.11 25.94
C SER A 74 -12.36 17.75 26.50
N PRO A 75 -13.23 16.87 27.02
CA PRO A 75 -12.83 15.60 27.64
C PRO A 75 -12.28 14.57 26.65
N TYR A 76 -12.21 14.90 25.37
CA TYR A 76 -11.73 14.03 24.28
C TYR A 76 -10.51 14.57 23.54
N GLY A 77 -9.88 15.65 24.01
CA GLY A 77 -8.61 16.14 23.47
C GLY A 77 -7.41 15.58 24.23
N PRO A 78 -6.30 15.21 23.56
CA PRO A 78 -5.08 14.82 24.25
C PRO A 78 -4.56 15.97 25.14
N PRO A 79 -4.04 15.67 26.34
CA PRO A 79 -3.54 16.69 27.25
C PRO A 79 -2.44 17.52 26.58
N GLN A 80 -2.64 18.84 26.58
CA GLN A 80 -1.84 19.80 25.81
C GLN A 80 -0.37 19.95 26.29
N ASN A 81 0.03 19.23 27.36
CA ASN A 81 1.38 19.26 27.95
C ASN A 81 2.21 17.99 27.63
N SER A 82 1.83 17.20 26.62
CA SER A 82 2.54 15.97 26.24
C SER A 82 3.37 16.17 24.96
N SER A 83 4.52 15.50 24.84
CA SER A 83 5.35 15.56 23.64
C SER A 83 4.60 15.05 22.40
N PRO A 84 4.97 15.46 21.17
CA PRO A 84 4.36 14.94 19.95
C PRO A 84 4.35 13.40 19.88
N ASP A 85 5.42 12.76 20.35
CA ASP A 85 5.55 11.30 20.39
C ASP A 85 4.54 10.65 21.35
N ALA A 86 4.29 11.28 22.50
CA ALA A 86 3.29 10.80 23.45
C ALA A 86 1.86 10.98 22.89
N GLN A 87 1.60 12.10 22.22
CA GLN A 87 0.32 12.36 21.57
C GLN A 87 0.04 11.34 20.47
N VAL A 88 1.04 11.01 19.63
CA VAL A 88 0.85 10.02 18.57
C VAL A 88 0.68 8.61 19.13
N ALA A 89 1.42 8.23 20.18
CA ALA A 89 1.26 6.94 20.84
C ALA A 89 -0.16 6.75 21.41
N GLN A 90 -0.71 7.80 22.02
CA GLN A 90 -2.10 7.79 22.49
C GLN A 90 -3.09 7.68 21.31
N ALA A 91 -2.89 8.49 20.26
CA ALA A 91 -3.79 8.54 19.12
C ALA A 91 -3.84 7.23 18.33
N ILE A 92 -2.70 6.58 18.06
CA ILE A 92 -2.67 5.30 17.33
C ILE A 92 -3.37 4.18 18.11
N THR A 93 -3.33 4.25 19.44
CA THR A 93 -4.04 3.30 20.32
C THR A 93 -5.55 3.56 20.29
N GLN A 94 -5.97 4.80 20.50
CA GLN A 94 -7.39 5.19 20.49
C GLN A 94 -8.06 4.93 19.14
N ALA A 95 -7.38 5.23 18.04
CA ALA A 95 -7.87 4.98 16.68
C ALA A 95 -7.84 3.49 16.29
N ARG A 96 -7.29 2.62 17.15
CA ARG A 96 -7.00 1.21 16.93
C ARG A 96 -6.06 0.91 15.76
N VAL A 97 -5.16 1.83 15.41
CA VAL A 97 -4.04 1.52 14.51
C VAL A 97 -3.18 0.43 15.15
N VAL A 98 -2.97 0.53 16.46
CA VAL A 98 -2.63 -0.60 17.32
C VAL A 98 -3.95 -1.12 17.93
N PRO A 99 -4.39 -2.38 17.73
CA PRO A 99 -3.66 -3.50 17.13
C PRO A 99 -4.11 -3.86 15.70
N ASP A 100 -4.81 -3.00 14.94
CA ASP A 100 -5.28 -3.40 13.60
C ASP A 100 -4.16 -3.49 12.55
N VAL A 101 -3.14 -2.63 12.66
CA VAL A 101 -2.09 -2.41 11.66
C VAL A 101 -0.71 -2.67 12.24
N LEU A 102 -0.43 -2.22 13.47
CA LEU A 102 0.88 -2.36 14.13
C LEU A 102 0.77 -3.08 15.47
N GLU A 103 1.81 -3.82 15.84
CA GLU A 103 1.98 -4.28 17.22
C GLU A 103 2.28 -3.08 18.13
N PRO A 104 2.05 -3.18 19.46
CA PRO A 104 2.47 -2.14 20.39
C PRO A 104 3.96 -1.83 20.24
N PHE A 105 4.29 -0.54 20.12
CA PHE A 105 5.66 -0.06 20.05
C PHE A 105 5.73 1.34 20.68
N GLN A 106 6.94 1.79 21.02
CA GLN A 106 7.18 3.13 21.53
C GLN A 106 7.80 3.98 20.41
N PRO A 107 7.11 5.02 19.91
CA PRO A 107 7.73 5.99 19.00
C PRO A 107 8.97 6.62 19.65
N THR A 108 10.07 6.68 18.89
CA THR A 108 11.34 7.28 19.29
C THR A 108 11.63 8.59 18.55
N THR A 109 10.82 8.91 17.54
CA THR A 109 10.90 10.14 16.76
C THR A 109 9.53 10.48 16.20
N PHE A 110 9.28 11.77 15.96
CA PHE A 110 8.03 12.24 15.39
C PHE A 110 8.10 12.25 13.85
N LEU A 111 7.08 11.69 13.21
CA LEU A 111 6.98 11.67 11.75
C LEU A 111 6.19 12.90 11.26
N HIS A 112 6.91 13.92 10.81
CA HIS A 112 6.33 15.11 10.24
C HIS A 112 5.86 14.82 8.81
N VAL A 113 4.55 14.89 8.57
CA VAL A 113 3.97 14.73 7.23
C VAL A 113 3.21 16.00 6.87
N SER A 114 3.55 16.63 5.76
CA SER A 114 2.91 17.85 5.27
C SER A 114 2.58 17.77 3.78
N TYR A 115 1.35 18.12 3.46
CA TYR A 115 0.85 18.30 2.09
C TYR A 115 0.94 19.77 1.68
N ALA A 116 0.59 20.07 0.43
CA ALA A 116 0.58 21.42 -0.12
C ALA A 116 -0.29 22.38 0.73
N GLY A 117 0.13 23.63 0.84
CA GLY A 117 -0.55 24.65 1.66
C GLY A 117 -0.38 24.42 3.17
N ASP A 118 0.74 23.82 3.59
CA ASP A 118 1.11 23.57 4.98
C ASP A 118 0.10 22.71 5.77
N LEU A 119 -0.65 21.87 5.05
CA LEU A 119 -1.60 20.93 5.65
C LEU A 119 -0.85 19.76 6.28
N LYS A 120 -0.88 19.69 7.61
CA LYS A 120 -0.15 18.67 8.39
C LYS A 120 -1.04 17.49 8.76
N VAL A 121 -0.47 16.29 8.71
CA VAL A 121 -1.05 15.11 9.34
C VAL A 121 -0.68 15.14 10.83
N ASN A 122 -1.69 15.12 11.67
CA ASN A 122 -1.60 15.30 13.11
C ASN A 122 -2.59 14.34 13.79
N TYR A 123 -2.10 13.17 14.17
CA TYR A 123 -2.75 12.31 15.16
C TYR A 123 -4.20 11.89 14.80
N GLY A 124 -4.50 11.69 13.51
CA GLY A 124 -5.82 11.30 13.04
C GLY A 124 -6.74 12.46 12.67
N ASN A 125 -6.21 13.67 12.43
CA ASN A 125 -7.00 14.77 11.90
C ASN A 125 -7.62 14.43 10.54
N VAL A 126 -8.81 14.94 10.28
CA VAL A 126 -9.53 14.64 9.04
C VAL A 126 -8.95 15.45 7.88
N MET A 127 -8.59 14.75 6.79
CA MET A 127 -8.14 15.36 5.53
C MET A 127 -9.03 14.92 4.36
N THR A 128 -9.19 15.78 3.36
CA THR A 128 -9.98 15.47 2.17
C THR A 128 -9.11 14.78 1.10
N PRO A 129 -9.68 13.91 0.25
CA PRO A 129 -8.96 13.32 -0.90
C PRO A 129 -8.26 14.35 -1.79
N THR A 130 -8.85 15.54 -1.96
CA THR A 130 -8.26 16.65 -2.72
C THR A 130 -6.97 17.15 -2.07
N ASN A 131 -6.95 17.32 -0.74
CA ASN A 131 -5.79 17.82 -0.01
C ASN A 131 -4.61 16.84 -0.07
N VAL A 132 -4.89 15.55 -0.19
CA VAL A 132 -3.90 14.46 -0.14
C VAL A 132 -3.70 13.77 -1.49
N HIS A 133 -4.11 14.42 -2.59
CA HIS A 133 -3.98 13.83 -3.93
C HIS A 133 -2.51 13.70 -4.38
N THR A 134 -1.66 14.65 -3.98
CA THR A 134 -0.24 14.67 -4.31
C THR A 134 0.60 14.12 -3.17
N ARG A 135 1.79 13.61 -3.50
CA ARG A 135 2.73 13.02 -2.52
C ARG A 135 3.13 14.08 -1.47
N PRO A 136 3.06 13.77 -0.17
CA PRO A 136 3.46 14.70 0.88
C PRO A 136 4.99 14.83 0.98
N GLN A 137 5.44 15.88 1.66
CA GLN A 137 6.77 15.90 2.25
C GLN A 137 6.73 15.15 3.59
N VAL A 138 7.75 14.34 3.84
CA VAL A 138 7.89 13.62 5.11
C VAL A 138 9.28 13.87 5.66
N ARG A 139 9.37 14.18 6.96
CA ARG A 139 10.61 14.46 7.69
C ARG A 139 10.59 13.78 9.04
N TRP A 140 11.76 13.37 9.50
CA TRP A 140 11.99 12.83 10.84
C TRP A 140 13.44 13.14 11.23
N ASN A 141 13.74 13.00 12.53
CA ASN A 141 15.12 13.06 12.99
C ASN A 141 15.81 11.72 12.68
N ALA A 142 16.54 11.66 11.56
CA ALA A 142 17.24 10.46 11.12
C ALA A 142 18.62 10.35 11.79
N GLU A 143 18.95 9.14 12.25
CA GLU A 143 20.32 8.81 12.63
C GLU A 143 21.27 8.85 11.42
N PRO A 144 22.52 9.33 11.58
CA PRO A 144 23.55 9.27 10.55
C PRO A 144 23.77 7.86 10.02
N ASP A 145 24.17 7.75 8.75
CA ASP A 145 24.57 6.49 8.08
C ASP A 145 23.54 5.35 8.18
N SER A 146 22.27 5.70 8.41
CA SER A 146 21.17 4.75 8.58
C SER A 146 20.24 4.72 7.36
N TRP A 147 19.57 3.59 7.21
CA TRP A 147 18.60 3.34 6.13
C TRP A 147 17.20 3.18 6.70
N TYR A 148 16.19 3.69 5.99
CA TYR A 148 14.81 3.65 6.44
C TYR A 148 13.86 3.12 5.37
N THR A 149 12.75 2.56 5.84
CA THR A 149 11.58 2.24 5.01
C THR A 149 10.37 3.03 5.51
N LEU A 150 9.69 3.71 4.59
CA LEU A 150 8.44 4.42 4.81
C LEU A 150 7.29 3.70 4.09
N ALA A 151 6.20 3.43 4.80
CA ALA A 151 4.96 2.89 4.24
C ALA A 151 3.77 3.81 4.53
N LEU A 152 2.85 3.93 3.59
CA LEU A 152 1.51 4.49 3.79
C LEU A 152 0.47 3.41 3.47
N THR A 153 -0.42 3.12 4.40
CA THR A 153 -1.39 2.05 4.23
C THR A 153 -2.79 2.36 4.78
N ASP A 154 -3.82 1.84 4.12
CA ASP A 154 -5.23 1.98 4.51
C ASP A 154 -5.78 0.63 5.02
N PRO A 155 -5.96 0.45 6.34
CA PRO A 155 -6.53 -0.77 6.88
C PRO A 155 -8.05 -0.85 6.72
N ASP A 156 -8.70 0.20 6.24
CA ASP A 156 -10.14 0.31 6.19
C ASP A 156 -10.68 0.07 4.78
N ALA A 157 -9.86 -0.32 3.81
CA ALA A 157 -10.33 -0.60 2.45
C ALA A 157 -11.18 -1.91 2.35
N PRO A 158 -12.33 -1.91 1.64
CA PRO A 158 -13.02 -0.74 1.06
C PRO A 158 -13.88 0.04 2.06
N SER A 159 -14.20 -0.53 3.23
CA SER A 159 -14.82 0.20 4.35
C SER A 159 -14.31 -0.34 5.69
N ARG A 160 -14.23 0.50 6.72
CA ARG A 160 -13.79 0.08 8.07
C ARG A 160 -14.65 -1.05 8.65
N HIS A 161 -15.95 -1.06 8.34
CA HIS A 161 -16.89 -2.08 8.79
C HIS A 161 -16.70 -3.42 8.07
N MET A 162 -16.30 -3.40 6.79
CA MET A 162 -16.07 -4.60 5.99
C MET A 162 -14.75 -4.48 5.20
N PRO A 163 -13.60 -4.58 5.88
CA PRO A 163 -12.29 -4.21 5.32
C PRO A 163 -11.67 -5.39 4.53
N ARG A 164 -12.35 -5.82 3.47
CA ARG A 164 -11.98 -6.98 2.63
C ARG A 164 -10.66 -6.82 1.86
N PHE A 165 -10.16 -5.59 1.71
CA PHE A 165 -8.90 -5.28 1.02
C PHE A 165 -7.80 -4.84 1.98
N ARG A 166 -8.00 -5.06 3.30
CA ARG A 166 -7.05 -4.68 4.34
C ARG A 166 -5.70 -5.38 4.16
N GLU A 167 -4.59 -4.66 4.21
CA GLU A 167 -4.43 -3.22 4.06
C GLU A 167 -4.28 -2.86 2.58
N TRP A 168 -4.70 -1.67 2.18
CA TRP A 168 -4.42 -1.14 0.85
C TRP A 168 -3.10 -0.36 0.87
N GLN A 169 -2.14 -0.75 0.03
CA GLN A 169 -0.81 -0.14 -0.01
C GLN A 169 -0.82 1.16 -0.82
N HIS A 170 -0.79 2.32 -0.16
CA HIS A 170 -0.81 3.63 -0.82
C HIS A 170 0.56 4.11 -1.27
N TRP A 171 1.61 3.83 -0.51
CA TRP A 171 2.97 4.22 -0.83
C TRP A 171 3.95 3.32 -0.08
N LEU A 172 5.06 2.94 -0.72
CA LEU A 172 6.14 2.19 -0.07
C LEU A 172 7.47 2.61 -0.67
N VAL A 173 8.38 3.08 0.17
CA VAL A 173 9.73 3.49 -0.20
C VAL A 173 10.70 2.85 0.78
N GLY A 174 11.61 2.01 0.29
CA GLY A 174 12.69 1.42 1.07
C GLY A 174 14.02 2.08 0.76
N ASN A 175 15.08 1.68 1.47
CA ASN A 175 16.44 2.13 1.26
C ASN A 175 16.58 3.66 1.22
N ILE A 176 15.85 4.37 2.09
CA ILE A 176 15.98 5.83 2.23
C ILE A 176 17.24 6.12 3.05
N PRO A 177 18.27 6.78 2.51
CA PRO A 177 19.44 7.17 3.28
C PRO A 177 19.12 8.39 4.15
N GLY A 178 19.28 8.28 5.47
CA GLY A 178 18.93 9.36 6.39
C GLY A 178 17.44 9.72 6.28
N ASP A 179 17.13 10.98 6.01
CA ASP A 179 15.77 11.47 5.75
C ASP A 179 15.54 11.87 4.28
N ASP A 180 16.48 11.53 3.37
CA ASP A 180 16.37 11.91 1.96
C ASP A 180 15.51 10.92 1.17
N LEU A 181 14.19 11.11 1.27
CA LEU A 181 13.20 10.35 0.51
C LEU A 181 13.41 10.37 -1.01
N SER A 182 14.11 11.38 -1.55
CA SER A 182 14.35 11.46 -3.01
C SER A 182 15.34 10.40 -3.50
N GLN A 183 16.19 9.91 -2.60
CA GLN A 183 17.19 8.87 -2.88
C GLN A 183 16.69 7.46 -2.50
N GLY A 184 15.47 7.34 -1.97
CA GLY A 184 14.86 6.07 -1.61
C GLY A 184 14.42 5.26 -2.83
N GLN A 185 14.42 3.93 -2.69
CA GLN A 185 13.88 3.00 -3.68
C GLN A 185 12.35 2.92 -3.54
N THR A 186 11.62 3.46 -4.52
CA THR A 186 10.15 3.40 -4.53
C THR A 186 9.68 2.00 -4.96
N LEU A 187 9.09 1.24 -4.04
CA LEU A 187 8.55 -0.11 -4.26
C LEU A 187 7.06 -0.07 -4.64
N ALA A 188 6.34 0.93 -4.15
CA ALA A 188 4.99 1.23 -4.59
C ALA A 188 4.85 2.74 -4.71
N GLU A 189 4.50 3.23 -5.90
CA GLU A 189 4.30 4.65 -6.16
C GLU A 189 3.20 5.26 -5.28
N TYR A 190 3.26 6.57 -5.02
CA TYR A 190 2.24 7.25 -4.23
C TYR A 190 0.89 7.30 -4.96
N VAL A 191 -0.17 6.81 -4.31
CA VAL A 191 -1.56 7.04 -4.71
C VAL A 191 -2.29 7.70 -3.54
N GLY A 192 -2.95 8.83 -3.81
CA GLY A 192 -3.70 9.57 -2.79
C GLY A 192 -4.93 8.80 -2.27
N SER A 193 -5.58 9.37 -1.27
CA SER A 193 -6.80 8.81 -0.68
C SER A 193 -7.94 8.75 -1.70
N GLY A 194 -8.72 7.66 -1.63
CA GLY A 194 -9.88 7.46 -2.50
C GLY A 194 -10.94 6.57 -1.86
N PRO A 195 -11.39 6.88 -0.61
CA PRO A 195 -12.39 6.06 0.06
C PRO A 195 -13.70 6.09 -0.75
N PRO A 196 -14.36 4.95 -1.03
CA PRO A 196 -15.58 4.94 -1.80
C PRO A 196 -16.72 5.71 -1.10
N LYS A 197 -17.65 6.25 -1.90
CA LYS A 197 -18.80 6.98 -1.33
C LYS A 197 -19.60 6.07 -0.40
N GLY A 198 -19.88 6.55 0.82
CA GLY A 198 -20.70 5.84 1.80
C GLY A 198 -19.95 4.82 2.67
N THR A 199 -18.62 4.72 2.57
CA THR A 199 -17.82 3.77 3.38
C THR A 199 -17.30 4.35 4.70
N GLY A 200 -17.59 5.64 4.94
CA GLY A 200 -17.14 6.38 6.12
C GLY A 200 -15.71 6.90 6.00
N GLN A 201 -15.09 7.21 7.13
CA GLN A 201 -13.71 7.67 7.19
C GLN A 201 -12.76 6.48 7.24
N HIS A 202 -11.67 6.57 6.47
CA HIS A 202 -10.59 5.59 6.44
C HIS A 202 -9.37 6.18 7.15
N ARG A 203 -8.62 5.32 7.85
CA ARG A 203 -7.34 5.67 8.47
C ARG A 203 -6.22 5.53 7.43
N TYR A 204 -5.37 6.53 7.26
CA TYR A 204 -4.23 6.47 6.33
C TYR A 204 -2.95 6.49 7.14
N VAL A 205 -2.41 5.30 7.42
CA VAL A 205 -1.34 5.11 8.41
C VAL A 205 0.03 5.21 7.74
N PHE A 206 0.79 6.25 8.09
CA PHE A 206 2.21 6.36 7.82
C PHE A 206 3.01 5.60 8.88
N VAL A 207 3.92 4.73 8.44
CA VAL A 207 4.79 3.96 9.33
C VAL A 207 6.23 4.06 8.85
N LEU A 208 7.14 4.40 9.76
CA LEU A 208 8.57 4.50 9.50
C LEU A 208 9.31 3.40 10.27
N TYR A 209 10.16 2.67 9.55
CA TYR A 209 11.04 1.65 10.09
C TYR A 209 12.49 2.04 9.86
N LYS A 210 13.35 1.78 10.86
CA LYS A 210 14.79 1.73 10.64
C LYS A 210 15.16 0.36 10.08
N GLN A 211 15.97 0.34 9.03
CA GLN A 211 16.48 -0.90 8.44
C GLN A 211 17.78 -1.31 9.17
N PRO A 212 18.09 -2.63 9.24
CA PRO A 212 19.39 -3.10 9.73
C PRO A 212 20.57 -2.70 8.82
N GLY A 213 20.27 -2.29 7.58
CA GLY A 213 21.22 -1.87 6.57
C GLY A 213 20.48 -1.62 5.24
N LYS A 214 21.20 -1.48 4.14
CA LYS A 214 20.58 -1.46 2.81
C LYS A 214 20.04 -2.86 2.47
N ILE A 215 18.81 -2.94 1.96
CA ILE A 215 18.07 -4.18 1.72
C ILE A 215 17.92 -4.39 0.21
N ASP A 216 18.06 -5.63 -0.26
CA ASP A 216 17.64 -5.99 -1.62
C ASP A 216 16.18 -6.45 -1.58
N PHE A 217 15.28 -5.60 -2.09
CA PHE A 217 13.84 -5.87 -2.08
C PHE A 217 13.45 -6.66 -3.34
N ASP A 218 12.91 -7.86 -3.15
CA ASP A 218 12.28 -8.68 -4.18
C ASP A 218 10.78 -8.37 -4.38
N GLU A 219 10.29 -7.23 -3.84
CA GLU A 219 8.91 -6.79 -4.05
C GLU A 219 8.67 -6.35 -5.51
N PRO A 220 7.52 -6.72 -6.11
CA PRO A 220 7.13 -6.16 -7.40
C PRO A 220 6.83 -4.67 -7.26
N ILE A 221 7.39 -3.88 -8.17
CA ILE A 221 7.15 -2.44 -8.26
C ILE A 221 5.70 -2.18 -8.64
N LYS A 222 4.99 -1.39 -7.83
CA LYS A 222 3.57 -1.08 -8.06
C LYS A 222 3.41 0.31 -8.65
N PRO A 223 2.76 0.45 -9.83
CA PRO A 223 2.56 1.74 -10.48
C PRO A 223 1.47 2.57 -9.79
N ARG A 224 1.24 3.80 -10.24
CA ARG A 224 0.16 4.70 -9.75
C ARG A 224 -1.27 4.25 -10.15
N SER A 225 -1.52 2.94 -10.16
CA SER A 225 -2.84 2.31 -10.36
C SER A 225 -3.23 1.49 -9.12
N GLY A 226 -4.41 0.88 -9.12
CA GLY A 226 -4.85 -0.02 -8.04
C GLY A 226 -4.24 -1.43 -8.06
N ASP A 227 -3.42 -1.74 -9.06
CA ASP A 227 -2.95 -3.11 -9.31
C ASP A 227 -1.98 -3.58 -8.22
N GLY A 228 -2.25 -4.75 -7.64
CA GLY A 228 -1.39 -5.37 -6.63
C GLY A 228 -1.32 -4.65 -5.27
N ARG A 229 -2.20 -3.68 -5.01
CA ARG A 229 -2.25 -2.91 -3.75
C ARG A 229 -3.16 -3.45 -2.65
N PRO A 230 -4.27 -4.16 -2.93
CA PRO A 230 -5.08 -4.80 -1.89
C PRO A 230 -4.33 -5.89 -1.13
N ASN A 231 -4.76 -6.15 0.11
CA ASN A 231 -4.26 -7.25 0.95
C ASN A 231 -2.77 -7.16 1.31
N PHE A 232 -2.19 -5.96 1.24
CA PHE A 232 -0.88 -5.70 1.80
C PHE A 232 -0.94 -5.81 3.33
N ARG A 233 0.17 -6.21 3.95
CA ARG A 233 0.31 -6.30 5.39
C ARG A 233 1.65 -5.72 5.80
N VAL A 234 1.65 -4.50 6.34
CA VAL A 234 2.89 -3.82 6.69
C VAL A 234 3.72 -4.63 7.69
N ARG A 235 3.07 -5.37 8.60
CA ARG A 235 3.76 -6.28 9.55
C ARG A 235 4.47 -7.44 8.86
N GLN A 236 3.82 -8.07 7.88
CA GLN A 236 4.41 -9.19 7.15
C GLN A 236 5.59 -8.72 6.29
N PHE A 237 5.46 -7.53 5.68
CA PHE A 237 6.57 -6.88 5.00
C PHE A 237 7.75 -6.61 5.94
N ALA A 238 7.48 -6.03 7.12
CA ALA A 238 8.51 -5.77 8.13
C ALA A 238 9.20 -7.06 8.59
N GLN A 239 8.44 -8.13 8.84
CA GLN A 239 8.98 -9.44 9.20
C GLN A 239 9.82 -10.06 8.07
N LYS A 240 9.34 -10.03 6.82
CA LYS A 240 10.05 -10.57 5.64
C LYS A 240 11.46 -9.99 5.50
N TYR A 241 11.61 -8.70 5.77
CA TYR A 241 12.87 -7.98 5.60
C TYR A 241 13.62 -7.68 6.90
N ASN A 242 13.25 -8.34 8.01
CA ASN A 242 13.86 -8.17 9.32
C ASN A 242 13.97 -6.69 9.76
N LEU A 243 12.91 -5.91 9.49
CA LEU A 243 12.82 -4.56 9.99
C LEU A 243 12.59 -4.59 11.51
N SER A 244 13.14 -3.61 12.23
CA SER A 244 12.88 -3.45 13.66
C SER A 244 11.41 -3.12 13.92
N ALA A 245 11.04 -2.95 15.19
CA ALA A 245 9.78 -2.27 15.50
C ALA A 245 9.74 -0.89 14.78
N PRO A 246 8.55 -0.38 14.43
CA PRO A 246 8.42 0.98 13.91
C PRO A 246 9.08 1.98 14.87
N ILE A 247 9.74 2.99 14.31
CA ILE A 247 10.35 4.06 15.11
C ILE A 247 9.45 5.29 15.17
N ALA A 248 8.55 5.43 14.19
CA ALA A 248 7.56 6.49 14.13
C ALA A 248 6.30 6.04 13.38
N CYS A 249 5.18 6.65 13.72
CA CYS A 249 3.90 6.49 13.05
C CYS A 249 3.16 7.82 13.07
N ASN A 250 2.35 8.10 12.05
CA ASN A 250 1.37 9.21 12.05
C ASN A 250 0.21 8.81 11.11
N PHE A 251 -0.97 9.40 11.24
CA PHE A 251 -2.15 8.97 10.44
C PHE A 251 -3.25 10.02 10.39
#